data_AF-A0A9P7K809-F1
#
_entry.id   AF-A0A9P7K809-F1
#
_cell.length_a   1.000
_cell.length_b   1.000
_cell.length_c   1.000
_cell.angle_alpha   90.00
_cell.angle_beta   90.00
_cell.angle_gamma   90.00
#
_symmetry.space_group_name_H-M   'P 1'
#
loop_
_entity.id
_entity.type
_entity.pdbx_description
1 polymer ?
#
loop_
_entity_poly.entity_id
_entity_poly.type
_entity_poly.pdbx_seq_one_letter_code
_entity_poly.pdbx_strand_id
1 'polypeptide(L)'
;MSCPDCTTGGLLPGEPTGSFSTQGAYLALAPAAKASSKRAIVFVTDGFGLPLRNCKVMADEIAKELDCDVWVPDYFQGRPLVDVDSLLLPDRAGVKMSLFQWLKFILKTIPKVPAFLHSRPSVADARLARVRNYNLIHCRPIR
;
A
#
# COMPACT_ATOMS: atom_id res chain seq x y z
N MET A 1 -21.33 -17.59 -6.36
CA MET A 1 -19.88 -17.94 -6.39
C MET A 1 -19.12 -16.64 -6.18
N SER A 2 -18.03 -16.65 -5.41
CA SER A 2 -17.15 -15.47 -5.37
C SER A 2 -16.58 -15.26 -6.79
N CYS A 3 -16.29 -14.02 -7.19
CA CYS A 3 -15.73 -13.74 -8.51
C CYS A 3 -14.45 -14.59 -8.73
N PRO A 4 -14.25 -15.24 -9.89
CA PRO A 4 -13.04 -16.03 -10.14
C PRO A 4 -11.77 -15.17 -9.96
N ASP A 5 -11.84 -13.88 -10.26
CA ASP A 5 -10.73 -12.94 -10.09
C ASP A 5 -10.38 -12.65 -8.62
N CYS A 6 -11.29 -12.93 -7.68
CA CYS A 6 -10.99 -12.87 -6.24
C CYS A 6 -10.01 -13.97 -5.82
N THR A 7 -9.97 -15.11 -6.53
CA THR A 7 -9.09 -16.24 -6.22
C THR A 7 -7.74 -16.17 -6.92
N THR A 8 -7.68 -15.51 -8.08
CA THR A 8 -6.44 -15.36 -8.86
C THR A 8 -5.71 -14.05 -8.57
N GLY A 9 -6.33 -13.14 -7.82
CA GLY A 9 -5.77 -11.81 -7.56
C GLY A 9 -5.74 -10.97 -8.83
N GLY A 10 -6.89 -10.83 -9.48
CA GLY A 10 -7.04 -10.15 -10.78
C GLY A 10 -6.26 -8.84 -10.85
N LEU A 11 -5.29 -8.78 -11.76
CA LEU A 11 -4.58 -7.56 -12.07
C LEU A 11 -5.51 -6.65 -12.87
N LEU A 12 -5.65 -5.40 -12.43
CA LEU A 12 -6.41 -4.41 -13.17
C LEU A 12 -5.73 -4.18 -14.54
N PRO A 13 -6.53 -4.08 -15.63
CA PRO A 13 -5.99 -3.73 -16.93
C PRO A 13 -5.46 -2.29 -16.89
N GLY A 14 -4.39 -2.04 -17.65
CA GLY A 14 -3.71 -0.75 -17.69
C GLY A 14 -2.30 -0.79 -17.09
N GLU A 15 -1.49 0.17 -17.51
CA GLU A 15 -0.15 0.39 -16.98
C GLU A 15 -0.13 1.69 -16.16
N PRO A 16 0.60 1.72 -15.03
CA PRO A 16 0.78 2.90 -14.23
C PRO A 16 1.56 3.97 -15.01
N THR A 17 1.04 5.20 -15.00
CA THR A 17 1.52 6.38 -15.70
C THR A 17 2.15 7.42 -14.78
N GLY A 18 1.78 7.42 -13.49
CA GLY A 18 2.43 8.19 -12.45
C GLY A 18 3.90 7.83 -12.21
N SER A 19 4.55 8.55 -11.31
CA SER A 19 6.00 8.49 -11.06
C SER A 19 6.33 8.28 -9.58
N PHE A 20 7.52 7.79 -9.26
CA PHE A 20 7.98 7.71 -7.87
C PHE A 20 8.59 9.05 -7.42
N SER A 21 8.13 9.54 -6.28
CA SER A 21 8.73 10.68 -5.58
C SER A 21 10.08 10.30 -4.96
N THR A 22 10.87 11.32 -4.61
CA THR A 22 12.15 11.16 -3.90
C THR A 22 12.01 10.49 -2.53
N GLN A 23 10.79 10.46 -1.97
CA GLN A 23 10.46 9.84 -0.70
C GLN A 23 9.94 8.39 -0.84
N GLY A 24 9.93 7.84 -2.07
CA GLY A 24 9.50 6.47 -2.34
C GLY A 24 7.98 6.30 -2.47
N ALA A 25 7.19 7.36 -2.33
CA ALA A 25 5.76 7.35 -2.61
C ALA A 25 5.51 7.41 -4.13
N TYR A 26 4.55 6.64 -4.62
CA TYR A 26 4.07 6.77 -6.00
C TYR A 26 3.10 7.96 -6.09
N LEU A 27 3.28 8.78 -7.11
CA LEU A 27 2.56 10.03 -7.34
C LEU A 27 1.88 9.98 -8.71
N ALA A 28 0.55 10.05 -8.69
CA ALA A 28 -0.26 10.33 -9.86
C ALA A 28 -0.66 11.81 -9.84
N LEU A 29 -0.27 12.55 -10.87
CA LEU A 29 -0.56 13.98 -10.99
C LEU A 29 -1.93 14.20 -11.61
N ALA A 30 -2.59 15.28 -11.21
CA ALA A 30 -3.80 15.73 -11.88
C ALA A 30 -3.52 16.00 -13.38
N PRO A 31 -4.43 15.63 -14.31
CA PRO A 31 -4.23 15.86 -15.75
C PRO A 31 -4.18 17.34 -16.13
N ALA A 32 -4.91 18.21 -15.40
CA ALA A 32 -4.87 19.63 -15.66
C ALA A 32 -3.61 20.23 -15.03
N ALA A 33 -2.84 20.98 -15.82
CA ALA A 33 -1.74 21.84 -15.37
C ALA A 33 -2.22 23.04 -14.50
N LYS A 34 -3.26 22.86 -13.70
CA LYS A 34 -3.70 23.85 -12.72
C LYS A 34 -2.75 23.77 -11.54
N ALA A 35 -1.87 24.76 -11.47
CA ALA A 35 -1.05 25.03 -10.30
C ALA A 35 -1.91 24.93 -9.02
N SER A 36 -1.63 23.91 -8.21
CA SER A 36 -2.29 23.59 -6.94
C SER A 36 -3.79 23.23 -7.03
N SER A 37 -4.09 21.94 -7.21
CA SER A 37 -5.37 21.44 -6.69
C SER A 37 -5.43 21.71 -5.18
N LYS A 38 -6.57 22.24 -4.67
CA LYS A 38 -6.73 22.52 -3.23
C LYS A 38 -6.81 21.26 -2.36
N ARG A 39 -6.76 20.09 -2.99
CA ARG A 39 -7.07 18.79 -2.41
C ARG A 39 -6.03 17.80 -2.93
N ALA A 40 -5.55 16.94 -2.06
CA ALA A 40 -4.74 15.81 -2.43
C ALA A 40 -5.33 14.57 -1.77
N ILE A 41 -5.17 13.41 -2.42
CA ILE A 41 -5.62 12.13 -1.90
C ILE A 41 -4.40 11.35 -1.46
N VAL A 42 -4.44 10.80 -0.25
CA VAL A 42 -3.47 9.82 0.21
C VAL A 42 -4.12 8.46 0.11
N PHE A 43 -3.65 7.64 -0.81
CA PHE A 43 -4.17 6.31 -1.07
C PHE A 43 -3.30 5.24 -0.42
N VAL A 44 -3.83 4.58 0.61
CA VAL A 44 -3.09 3.61 1.41
C VAL A 44 -3.29 2.21 0.82
N THR A 45 -2.18 1.52 0.56
CA THR A 45 -2.17 0.15 0.03
C THR A 45 -2.53 -0.88 1.08
N ASP A 46 -3.01 -2.05 0.66
CA ASP A 46 -3.14 -3.24 1.52
C ASP A 46 -1.78 -3.92 1.73
N GLY A 47 -1.73 -5.05 2.44
CA GLY A 47 -0.51 -5.80 2.78
C GLY A 47 0.39 -6.22 1.61
N PHE A 48 -0.09 -6.15 0.36
CA PHE A 48 0.74 -6.35 -0.83
C PHE A 48 1.66 -5.17 -1.14
N GLY A 49 1.34 -3.97 -0.64
CA GLY A 49 2.12 -2.75 -0.88
C GLY A 49 2.16 -2.29 -2.34
N LEU A 50 3.15 -1.46 -2.66
CA LEU A 50 3.41 -0.95 -4.02
C LEU A 50 3.83 -1.99 -5.08
N PRO A 51 4.32 -3.20 -4.74
CA PRO A 51 4.53 -4.25 -5.74
C PRO A 51 3.24 -4.66 -6.47
N LEU A 52 2.08 -4.58 -5.83
CA LEU A 52 0.81 -4.83 -6.50
C LEU A 52 0.43 -3.62 -7.37
N ARG A 53 0.48 -3.79 -8.69
CA ARG A 53 0.24 -2.70 -9.66
C ARG A 53 -1.16 -2.08 -9.57
N ASN A 54 -2.16 -2.81 -9.07
CA ASN A 54 -3.54 -2.34 -8.96
C ASN A 54 -3.64 -1.00 -8.21
N CYS A 55 -2.85 -0.81 -7.14
CA CYS A 55 -2.93 0.43 -6.38
C CYS A 55 -2.45 1.66 -7.18
N LYS A 56 -1.54 1.46 -8.13
CA LYS A 56 -1.00 2.53 -8.99
C LYS A 56 -1.98 2.89 -10.09
N VAL A 57 -2.55 1.88 -10.76
CA VAL A 57 -3.59 2.07 -11.79
C VAL A 57 -4.81 2.77 -11.21
N MET A 58 -5.26 2.36 -10.02
CA MET A 58 -6.34 3.05 -9.32
C MET A 58 -5.96 4.50 -8.97
N ALA A 59 -4.73 4.75 -8.52
CA ALA A 59 -4.29 6.10 -8.21
C ALA A 59 -4.31 7.02 -9.44
N ASP A 60 -3.90 6.53 -10.60
CA ASP A 60 -3.93 7.28 -11.85
C ASP A 60 -5.35 7.62 -12.29
N GLU A 61 -6.27 6.65 -12.27
CA GLU A 61 -7.67 6.91 -12.62
C GLU A 61 -8.35 7.84 -11.62
N ILE A 62 -8.08 7.69 -10.32
CA ILE A 62 -8.58 8.61 -9.28
C ILE A 62 -8.06 10.03 -9.52
N ALA A 63 -6.77 10.19 -9.81
CA ALA A 63 -6.16 11.49 -10.09
C ALA A 63 -6.81 12.16 -11.29
N LYS A 64 -7.11 11.36 -12.32
CA LYS A 64 -7.76 11.80 -13.55
C LYS A 64 -9.22 12.16 -13.37
N GLU A 65 -10.00 11.34 -12.67
CA GLU A 65 -11.42 11.59 -12.45
C GLU A 65 -11.69 12.76 -11.50
N LEU A 66 -10.83 12.95 -10.50
CA LEU A 66 -11.03 13.97 -9.46
C LEU A 66 -10.21 15.25 -9.67
N ASP A 67 -9.39 15.30 -10.72
CA ASP A 67 -8.51 16.43 -11.06
C ASP A 67 -7.66 16.88 -9.85
N CYS A 68 -7.06 15.90 -9.15
CA CYS A 68 -6.25 16.14 -7.95
C CYS A 68 -5.09 15.16 -7.82
N ASP A 69 -4.04 15.56 -7.11
CA ASP A 69 -2.86 14.72 -6.94
C ASP A 69 -3.14 13.55 -5.98
N VAL A 70 -2.77 12.34 -6.39
CA VAL A 70 -2.93 11.12 -5.59
C VAL A 70 -1.56 10.58 -5.21
N TRP A 71 -1.34 10.47 -3.90
CA TRP A 71 -0.11 9.97 -3.30
C TRP A 71 -0.32 8.57 -2.73
N VAL A 72 0.49 7.62 -3.16
CA VAL A 72 0.50 6.24 -2.64
C VAL A 72 1.81 6.01 -1.89
N PRO A 73 1.84 6.23 -0.57
CA PRO A 73 3.06 6.09 0.22
C PRO A 73 3.49 4.64 0.40
N ASP A 74 4.80 4.38 0.34
CA ASP A 74 5.39 3.10 0.75
C ASP A 74 5.66 3.08 2.26
N TYR A 75 4.59 2.91 3.04
CA TYR A 75 4.72 2.81 4.49
C TYR A 75 5.27 1.43 4.96
N PHE A 76 5.42 0.47 4.05
CA PHE A 76 6.08 -0.82 4.28
C PHE A 76 7.59 -0.78 4.06
N GLN A 77 8.14 0.32 3.53
CA GLN A 77 9.58 0.50 3.26
C GLN A 77 10.16 -0.66 2.42
N GLY A 78 9.45 -1.05 1.36
CA GLY A 78 9.83 -2.14 0.48
C GLY A 78 9.65 -3.54 1.06
N ARG A 79 9.00 -3.68 2.23
CA ARG A 79 8.76 -4.96 2.90
C ARG A 79 7.26 -5.27 2.98
N PRO A 80 6.61 -5.61 1.85
CA PRO A 80 5.20 -6.00 1.87
C PRO A 80 4.99 -7.22 2.76
N LEU A 81 3.79 -7.31 3.35
CA LEU A 81 3.39 -8.39 4.25
C LEU A 81 3.10 -9.68 3.47
N VAL A 82 2.57 -9.54 2.26
CA VAL A 82 2.14 -10.65 1.41
C VAL A 82 2.68 -10.43 0.00
N ASP A 83 3.14 -11.49 -0.67
CA ASP A 83 3.55 -11.41 -2.07
C ASP A 83 2.34 -11.50 -2.98
N VAL A 84 2.39 -10.81 -4.13
CA VAL A 84 1.30 -10.77 -5.13
C VAL A 84 0.89 -12.20 -5.56
N ASP A 85 1.87 -13.09 -5.74
CA ASP A 85 1.64 -14.47 -6.18
C ASP A 85 1.18 -15.41 -5.04
N SER A 86 1.02 -14.91 -3.82
CA SER A 86 0.82 -15.71 -2.61
C SER A 86 -0.54 -15.51 -1.94
N LEU A 87 -1.59 -15.25 -2.75
CA LEU A 87 -2.98 -15.17 -2.29
C LEU A 87 -3.53 -16.55 -1.88
N LEU A 88 -3.01 -17.10 -0.78
CA LEU A 88 -3.52 -18.31 -0.13
C LEU A 88 -4.58 -17.94 0.93
N LEU A 89 -5.49 -17.04 0.58
CA LEU A 89 -6.61 -16.66 1.44
C LEU A 89 -7.80 -17.59 1.16
N PRO A 90 -8.60 -17.93 2.17
CA PRO A 90 -9.86 -18.64 1.94
C PRO A 90 -10.77 -17.77 1.06
N ASP A 91 -11.53 -18.41 0.15
CA ASP A 91 -12.43 -17.74 -0.81
C ASP A 91 -13.42 -16.75 -0.18
N ARG A 92 -13.66 -16.88 1.14
CA ARG A 92 -14.53 -16.03 1.95
C ARG A 92 -14.01 -15.93 3.38
N ALA A 93 -14.19 -14.75 3.99
CA ALA A 93 -13.99 -14.56 5.41
C ALA A 93 -14.92 -15.49 6.22
N GLY A 94 -14.40 -16.10 7.28
CA GLY A 94 -15.16 -16.99 8.17
C GLY A 94 -15.19 -18.47 7.77
N VAL A 95 -14.66 -18.84 6.61
CA VAL A 95 -14.49 -20.26 6.25
C VAL A 95 -13.33 -20.85 7.05
N LYS A 96 -13.58 -21.96 7.76
CA LYS A 96 -12.53 -22.68 8.49
C LYS A 96 -11.56 -23.31 7.49
N MET A 97 -10.31 -22.90 7.54
CA MET A 97 -9.25 -23.51 6.74
C MET A 97 -9.02 -24.96 7.19
N SER A 98 -8.77 -25.85 6.22
CA SER A 98 -8.32 -27.21 6.53
C SER A 98 -6.93 -27.19 7.18
N LEU A 99 -6.60 -28.21 7.98
CA LEU A 99 -5.29 -28.34 8.64
C LEU A 99 -4.12 -28.27 7.64
N PHE A 100 -4.28 -28.84 6.45
CA PHE A 100 -3.25 -28.79 5.41
C PHE A 100 -3.10 -27.39 4.80
N GLN A 101 -4.21 -26.67 4.62
CA GLN A 101 -4.18 -25.28 4.17
C GLN A 101 -3.53 -24.37 5.23
N TRP A 102 -3.81 -24.62 6.50
CA TRP A 102 -3.19 -23.92 7.62
C TRP A 102 -1.69 -24.19 7.72
N LEU A 103 -1.26 -25.45 7.55
CA LEU A 103 0.15 -25.81 7.48
C LEU A 103 0.86 -25.10 6.30
N LYS A 104 0.25 -25.13 5.11
CA LYS A 104 0.79 -24.45 3.92
C LYS A 104 0.87 -22.93 4.12
N PHE A 105 -0.15 -22.34 4.74
CA PHE A 105 -0.17 -20.92 5.08
C PHE A 105 0.99 -20.57 6.01
N ILE A 106 1.16 -21.29 7.12
CA ILE A 106 2.27 -21.06 8.07
C ILE A 106 3.62 -21.15 7.38
N LEU A 107 3.87 -22.23 6.64
CA LEU A 107 5.14 -22.42 5.93
C LEU A 107 5.45 -21.27 4.97
N LYS A 108 4.44 -20.69 4.33
CA LYS A 108 4.57 -19.54 3.43
C LYS A 108 4.69 -18.20 4.17
N THR A 109 4.10 -18.06 5.35
CA THR A 109 4.19 -16.84 6.16
C THR A 109 5.50 -16.74 6.95
N ILE A 110 6.15 -17.86 7.31
CA ILE A 110 7.40 -17.87 8.10
C ILE A 110 8.48 -16.90 7.53
N PRO A 111 8.81 -16.92 6.23
CA PRO A 111 9.80 -15.99 5.67
C PRO A 111 9.38 -14.51 5.78
N LYS A 112 8.08 -14.23 5.90
CA LYS A 112 7.52 -12.86 5.99
C LYS A 112 7.38 -12.36 7.42
N VAL A 113 7.58 -13.21 8.43
CA VAL A 113 7.55 -12.81 9.85
C VAL A 113 8.36 -11.53 10.15
N PRO A 114 9.57 -11.33 9.59
CA PRO A 114 10.30 -10.06 9.78
C PRO A 114 9.56 -8.83 9.26
N ALA A 115 8.82 -8.94 8.14
CA ALA A 115 8.00 -7.85 7.61
C ALA A 115 6.80 -7.57 8.53
N PHE A 116 6.15 -8.60 9.06
CA PHE A 116 5.09 -8.45 10.07
C PHE A 116 5.61 -7.80 11.36
N LEU A 117 6.79 -8.21 11.85
CA LEU A 117 7.42 -7.60 13.02
C LEU A 117 7.83 -6.15 12.79
N HIS A 118 8.26 -5.82 11.58
CA HIS A 118 8.60 -4.45 11.19
C HIS A 118 7.36 -3.54 11.19
N SER A 119 6.24 -4.03 10.65
CA SER A 119 5.00 -3.26 10.47
C SER A 119 4.05 -3.30 11.66
N ARG A 120 4.41 -4.01 12.74
CA ARG A 120 3.58 -4.10 13.95
C ARG A 120 3.42 -2.74 14.64
N PRO A 121 2.30 -2.50 15.35
CA PRO A 121 2.00 -1.20 15.98
C PRO A 121 3.13 -0.66 16.84
N SER A 122 3.71 -1.46 17.75
CA SER A 122 4.77 -0.99 18.65
C SER A 122 6.03 -0.47 17.94
N VAL A 123 6.32 -0.94 16.72
CA VAL A 123 7.46 -0.47 15.92
C VAL A 123 7.04 0.70 15.03
N ALA A 124 5.84 0.66 14.45
CA ALA A 124 5.30 1.75 13.65
C ALA A 124 5.09 3.02 14.49
N ASP A 125 4.47 2.89 15.67
CA ASP A 125 4.20 4.00 16.59
C ASP A 125 5.49 4.65 17.09
N ALA A 126 6.51 3.84 17.42
CA ALA A 126 7.83 4.34 17.79
C ALA A 126 8.50 5.12 16.65
N ARG A 127 8.33 4.69 15.39
CA ARG A 127 8.83 5.41 14.21
C ARG A 127 8.10 6.75 14.03
N LEU A 128 6.78 6.75 14.14
CA LEU A 128 5.97 7.97 14.05
C LEU A 128 6.32 8.97 15.15
N ALA A 129 6.52 8.50 16.39
CA ALA A 129 6.94 9.34 17.51
C ALA A 129 8.29 10.01 17.25
N ARG A 130 9.25 9.30 16.64
CA ARG A 130 10.55 9.88 16.26
C ARG A 130 10.41 10.96 15.20
N VAL A 131 9.62 10.73 14.16
CA VAL A 131 9.37 11.73 13.10
C VAL A 131 8.67 12.96 13.68
N ARG A 132 7.67 12.76 14.54
CA ARG A 132 6.99 13.87 15.23
C ARG A 132 7.98 14.70 16.05
N ASN A 133 8.86 14.04 16.81
CA ASN A 133 9.86 14.73 17.62
C ASN A 133 10.92 15.43 16.75
N TYR A 134 11.35 14.83 15.64
CA TYR A 134 12.28 15.44 14.68
C TYR A 134 11.68 16.71 14.04
N ASN A 135 10.43 16.65 13.59
CA ASN A 135 9.74 17.81 13.02
C ASN A 135 9.47 18.90 14.06
N LEU A 136 9.22 18.56 15.32
CA LEU A 136 9.11 19.55 16.40
C LEU A 136 10.45 20.25 16.71
N ILE A 137 11.58 19.59 16.47
CA ILE A 137 12.92 20.17 16.69
C ILE A 137 13.40 20.99 15.49
N HIS A 138 13.00 20.63 14.27
CA HIS A 138 13.46 21.28 13.03
C HIS A 138 12.46 22.25 12.39
N CYS A 139 11.17 22.17 12.67
CA CYS A 139 10.23 23.26 12.39
C CYS A 139 10.23 24.24 13.56
N ARG A 140 11.31 25.02 13.72
CA ARG A 140 11.15 26.34 14.36
C ARG A 140 10.29 27.19 13.43
N PRO A 141 9.29 27.93 13.95
CA PRO A 141 8.53 28.85 13.12
C PRO A 141 9.52 29.83 12.48
N ILE A 142 9.52 29.86 11.14
CA ILE A 142 10.07 30.97 10.39
C ILE A 142 9.25 32.17 10.85
N ARG A 143 9.89 33.01 11.67
CA ARG A 143 9.30 34.23 12.21
C ARG A 143 9.39 35.33 11.17
#